data_AF-A0A955R7U0-F1
#
_entry.id   AF-A0A955R7U0-F1
#
_cell.length_a   1.000
_cell.length_b   1.000
_cell.length_c   1.000
_cell.angle_alpha   90.00
_cell.angle_beta   90.00
_cell.angle_gamma   90.00
#
_symmetry.space_group_name_H-M   'P 1'
#
loop_
_entity.id
_entity.type
_entity.pdbx_description
1 polymer ?
#
loop_
_entity_poly.entity_id
_entity_poly.type
_entity_poly.pdbx_seq_one_letter_code
_entity_poly.pdbx_strand_id
1 'polypeptide(L)'
;MRGLAWLWVTAALLATAWMGAAGTQVGTWPEGYHLLGHLVLCGGAAFLAGRSRDTVLGVVVGVGLGAAIEIVQLPNGQSWIEASYDLGVDVVAALLGALMADRGERSGHLASAVLHPLLIAPVGLAAAVYVVARDAWEAIGWTLVAAACLGPAVGLWVVGTTGGWWSDADVSRRAERGPLFAAGVVCAVGFLLVAHRAPAPVPHLALVAAGCAALGALLTRLGLKVSGHVAIPAALGLLVAPSRIAVPLLAAALLLSWARVAARRHRPVEIVAAWLVAAAGAIP
;
A
#
# COMPACT_ATOMS: atom_id res chain seq x y z
N MET A 1 14.27 -7.05 26.48
CA MET A 1 13.79 -6.79 25.09
C MET A 1 14.92 -6.80 24.06
N ARG A 2 16.09 -6.16 24.28
CA ARG A 2 17.22 -6.25 23.32
C ARG A 2 17.69 -7.67 23.03
N GLY A 3 17.78 -8.51 24.07
CA GLY A 3 18.14 -9.92 23.89
C GLY A 3 17.16 -10.68 22.99
N LEU A 4 15.86 -10.32 22.99
CA LEU A 4 14.86 -10.95 22.13
C LEU A 4 15.02 -10.55 20.66
N ALA A 5 15.31 -9.28 20.36
CA ALA A 5 15.55 -8.84 18.99
C ALA A 5 16.82 -9.49 18.42
N TRP A 6 17.90 -9.56 19.20
CA TRP A 6 19.13 -10.25 18.79
C TRP A 6 18.92 -11.76 18.62
N LEU A 7 18.21 -12.40 19.55
CA LEU A 7 17.88 -13.82 19.42
C LEU A 7 17.03 -14.10 18.17
N TRP A 8 16.09 -13.22 17.84
CA TRP A 8 15.28 -13.30 16.63
C TRP A 8 16.12 -13.16 15.35
N VAL A 9 16.96 -12.13 15.27
CA VAL A 9 17.90 -11.90 14.15
C VAL A 9 18.84 -13.08 13.97
N THR A 10 19.47 -13.55 15.05
CA THR A 10 20.38 -14.70 14.99
C THR A 10 19.66 -15.97 14.56
N ALA A 11 18.47 -16.24 15.10
CA ALA A 11 17.68 -17.40 14.70
C ALA A 11 17.29 -17.35 13.22
N ALA A 12 16.89 -16.17 12.72
CA ALA A 12 16.55 -15.96 11.32
C ALA A 12 17.73 -16.25 10.40
N LEU A 13 18.91 -15.68 10.68
CA LEU A 13 20.11 -15.88 9.87
C LEU A 13 20.59 -17.33 9.90
N LEU A 14 20.56 -17.99 11.07
CA LEU A 14 20.91 -19.40 11.20
C LEU A 14 19.95 -20.30 10.42
N ALA A 15 18.64 -20.02 10.48
CA ALA A 15 17.65 -20.75 9.70
C ALA A 15 17.87 -20.58 8.20
N THR A 16 18.07 -19.35 7.71
CA THR A 16 18.36 -19.06 6.30
C THR A 16 19.63 -19.78 5.82
N ALA A 17 20.72 -19.69 6.59
CA ALA A 17 21.98 -20.35 6.25
C ALA A 17 21.84 -21.88 6.22
N TRP A 18 21.14 -22.46 7.20
CA TRP A 18 20.89 -23.91 7.25
C TRP A 18 20.05 -24.39 6.06
N MET A 19 18.98 -23.65 5.72
CA MET A 19 18.13 -23.95 4.55
C MET A 19 18.95 -23.90 3.24
N GLY A 20 19.78 -22.87 3.05
CA GLY A 20 20.67 -22.79 1.89
C GLY A 20 21.63 -23.98 1.81
N ALA A 21 22.27 -24.34 2.94
CA ALA A 21 23.19 -25.48 3.00
C ALA A 21 22.49 -26.84 2.79
N ALA A 22 21.22 -26.97 3.18
CA ALA A 22 20.41 -28.16 2.97
C ALA A 22 19.94 -28.33 1.50
N GLY A 23 20.31 -27.41 0.61
CA GLY A 23 19.95 -27.46 -0.80
C GLY A 23 18.48 -27.10 -1.06
N THR A 24 17.79 -26.48 -0.10
CA THR A 24 16.49 -25.87 -0.41
C THR A 24 16.72 -24.71 -1.37
N GLN A 25 16.28 -24.88 -2.61
CA GLN A 25 16.47 -23.87 -3.62
C GLN A 25 15.49 -22.71 -3.41
N VAL A 26 16.00 -21.50 -3.59
CA VAL A 26 15.21 -20.27 -3.69
C VAL A 26 14.13 -20.48 -4.77
N GLY A 27 12.86 -20.24 -4.44
CA GLY A 27 11.73 -20.43 -5.36
C GLY A 27 11.03 -21.81 -5.32
N THR A 28 11.48 -22.75 -4.48
CA THR A 28 10.74 -24.02 -4.26
C THR A 28 9.50 -23.86 -3.38
N TRP A 29 9.44 -22.77 -2.62
CA TRP A 29 8.27 -22.41 -1.82
C TRP A 29 7.29 -21.61 -2.66
N PRO A 30 5.98 -21.75 -2.43
CA PRO A 30 5.02 -20.82 -3.02
C PRO A 30 5.41 -19.39 -2.63
N GLU A 31 5.58 -18.53 -3.63
CA GLU A 31 6.04 -17.13 -3.51
C GLU A 31 5.38 -16.37 -2.35
N GLY A 32 4.08 -16.57 -2.13
CA GLY A 32 3.37 -15.91 -1.03
C GLY A 32 3.90 -16.26 0.37
N TYR A 33 4.36 -17.49 0.60
CA TYR A 33 4.97 -17.89 1.88
C TYR A 33 6.37 -17.34 2.04
N HIS A 34 7.15 -17.28 0.95
CA HIS A 34 8.48 -16.66 0.93
C HIS A 34 8.37 -15.20 1.37
N LEU A 35 7.51 -14.42 0.71
CA LEU A 35 7.27 -13.01 1.03
C LEU A 35 6.71 -12.79 2.43
N LEU A 36 5.83 -13.68 2.89
CA LEU A 36 5.33 -13.65 4.27
C LEU A 36 6.47 -13.87 5.28
N GLY A 37 7.43 -14.74 4.97
CA GLY A 37 8.66 -14.93 5.75
C GLY A 37 9.43 -13.63 5.92
N HIS A 38 9.74 -12.95 4.81
CA HIS A 38 10.39 -11.62 4.80
C HIS A 38 9.63 -10.60 5.66
N LEU A 39 8.32 -10.49 5.44
CA LEU A 39 7.45 -9.58 6.20
C LEU A 39 7.50 -9.84 7.71
N VAL A 40 7.43 -11.10 8.13
CA VAL A 40 7.44 -11.50 9.55
C VAL A 40 8.82 -11.33 10.17
N LEU A 41 9.89 -11.74 9.48
CA LEU A 41 11.25 -11.70 10.01
C LEU A 41 11.72 -10.25 10.19
N CYS A 42 11.70 -9.46 9.11
CA CYS A 42 12.21 -8.09 9.10
C CYS A 42 11.27 -7.14 9.84
N GLY A 43 9.95 -7.30 9.68
CA GLY A 43 8.96 -6.53 10.43
C GLY A 43 8.96 -6.86 11.92
N GLY A 44 9.07 -8.13 12.29
CA GLY A 44 9.20 -8.57 13.69
C GLY A 44 10.46 -8.02 14.36
N ALA A 45 11.61 -8.11 13.68
CA ALA A 45 12.87 -7.55 14.16
C ALA A 45 12.77 -6.04 14.38
N ALA A 46 12.22 -5.32 13.39
CA ALA A 46 12.02 -3.87 13.47
C ALA A 46 11.07 -3.46 14.59
N PHE A 47 9.97 -4.20 14.78
CA PHE A 47 9.01 -3.95 15.85
C PHE A 47 9.64 -4.14 17.24
N LEU A 48 10.36 -5.25 17.45
CA LEU A 48 11.00 -5.55 18.72
C LEU A 48 12.10 -4.53 19.06
N ALA A 49 12.88 -4.11 18.06
CA ALA A 49 13.91 -3.10 18.23
C ALA A 49 13.30 -1.70 18.49
N GLY A 50 12.30 -1.31 17.69
CA GLY A 50 11.63 -0.01 17.75
C GLY A 50 10.92 0.25 19.07
N ARG A 51 10.34 -0.78 19.71
CA ARG A 51 9.68 -0.65 21.03
C ARG A 51 10.59 -0.14 22.15
N SER A 52 11.90 -0.27 21.98
CA SER A 52 12.85 -0.04 23.06
C SER A 52 13.41 1.38 23.12
N ARG A 53 13.44 2.13 22.00
CA ARG A 53 14.19 3.40 21.93
C ARG A 53 13.73 4.39 20.85
N ASP A 54 13.60 3.93 19.60
CA ASP A 54 13.48 4.82 18.42
C ASP A 54 12.99 4.03 17.20
N THR A 55 12.02 4.59 16.47
CA THR A 55 11.53 4.08 15.17
C THR A 55 12.67 3.90 14.18
N VAL A 56 13.65 4.83 14.15
CA VAL A 56 14.82 4.77 13.25
C VAL A 56 15.64 3.51 13.51
N LEU A 57 15.89 3.18 14.78
CA LEU A 57 16.62 1.96 15.13
C LEU A 57 15.85 0.71 14.69
N GLY A 58 14.52 0.70 14.83
CA GLY A 58 13.67 -0.37 14.32
C GLY A 58 13.87 -0.60 12.82
N VAL A 59 13.79 0.47 12.02
CA VAL A 59 14.00 0.41 10.57
C VAL A 59 15.39 -0.11 10.23
N VAL A 60 16.43 0.45 10.85
CA VAL A 60 17.82 0.03 10.61
C VAL A 60 18.03 -1.46 10.90
N VAL A 61 17.49 -1.96 12.01
CA VAL A 61 17.61 -3.38 12.38
C VAL A 61 16.86 -4.28 11.39
N GLY A 62 15.63 -3.93 11.03
CA GLY A 62 14.84 -4.72 10.08
C GLY A 62 15.46 -4.73 8.68
N VAL A 63 15.87 -3.58 8.15
CA VAL A 63 16.53 -3.47 6.84
C VAL A 63 17.89 -4.18 6.84
N GLY A 64 18.66 -4.03 7.92
CA GLY A 64 19.94 -4.72 8.07
C GLY A 64 19.79 -6.24 8.10
N LEU A 65 18.73 -6.75 8.74
CA LEU A 65 18.41 -8.18 8.70
C LEU A 65 18.07 -8.64 7.28
N GLY A 66 17.20 -7.93 6.56
CA GLY A 66 16.85 -8.25 5.17
C GLY A 66 18.07 -8.27 4.26
N ALA A 67 18.89 -7.21 4.30
CA ALA A 67 20.13 -7.16 3.52
C ALA A 67 21.09 -8.33 3.85
N ALA A 68 21.17 -8.75 5.12
CA ALA A 68 21.98 -9.89 5.51
C ALA A 68 21.42 -11.22 4.98
N ILE A 69 20.09 -11.38 4.96
CA ILE A 69 19.41 -12.54 4.36
C ILE A 69 19.76 -12.63 2.86
N GLU A 70 19.61 -11.54 2.11
CA GLU A 70 19.91 -11.50 0.68
C GLU A 70 21.39 -11.82 0.39
N ILE A 71 22.32 -11.26 1.17
CA ILE A 71 23.75 -11.54 1.02
C ILE A 71 24.05 -13.03 1.22
N VAL A 72 23.35 -13.70 2.13
CA VAL A 72 23.47 -15.15 2.38
C VAL A 72 22.85 -15.97 1.26
N GLN A 73 21.80 -15.48 0.61
CA GLN A 73 21.09 -16.19 -0.47
C GLN A 73 21.74 -16.02 -1.84
N LEU A 74 22.41 -14.90 -2.13
CA LEU A 74 23.09 -14.64 -3.41
C LEU A 74 24.04 -15.77 -3.89
N PRO A 75 24.91 -16.36 -3.03
CA PRO A 75 25.76 -17.49 -3.44
C PRO A 75 24.98 -18.76 -3.82
N ASN A 76 23.72 -18.89 -3.39
CA ASN A 76 22.87 -20.07 -3.59
C ASN A 76 22.00 -19.95 -4.86
N GLY A 77 22.40 -19.11 -5.83
CA GLY A 77 21.78 -19.03 -7.14
C GLY A 77 20.63 -18.03 -7.26
N GLN A 78 20.39 -17.19 -6.25
CA GLN A 78 19.43 -16.10 -6.34
C GLN A 78 19.92 -15.03 -7.34
N SER A 79 19.02 -14.57 -8.22
CA SER A 79 19.36 -13.49 -9.15
C SER A 79 19.38 -12.13 -8.44
N TRP A 80 20.16 -11.17 -8.96
CA TRP A 80 20.17 -9.80 -8.44
C TRP A 80 18.82 -9.10 -8.50
N ILE A 81 17.98 -9.44 -9.48
CA ILE A 81 16.63 -8.89 -9.62
C ILE A 81 15.74 -9.40 -8.47
N GLU A 82 15.84 -10.69 -8.16
CA GLU A 82 15.13 -11.31 -7.04
C GLU A 82 15.56 -10.71 -5.72
N ALA A 83 16.88 -10.66 -5.47
CA ALA A 83 17.42 -10.09 -4.24
C ALA A 83 17.04 -8.61 -4.04
N SER A 84 16.98 -7.83 -5.13
CA SER A 84 16.54 -6.43 -5.06
C SER A 84 15.05 -6.31 -4.74
N TYR A 85 14.23 -7.23 -5.27
CA TYR A 85 12.80 -7.27 -4.99
C TYR A 85 12.54 -7.68 -3.53
N ASP A 86 13.18 -8.75 -3.06
CA ASP A 86 13.06 -9.26 -1.69
C ASP A 86 13.54 -8.22 -0.68
N LEU A 87 14.68 -7.56 -0.94
CA LEU A 87 15.13 -6.43 -0.13
C LEU A 87 14.12 -5.28 -0.09
N GLY A 88 13.44 -5.00 -1.20
CA GLY A 88 12.34 -4.03 -1.25
C GLY A 88 11.19 -4.41 -0.32
N VAL A 89 10.81 -5.69 -0.31
CA VAL A 89 9.80 -6.23 0.61
C VAL A 89 10.26 -6.13 2.06
N ASP A 90 11.53 -6.41 2.34
CA ASP A 90 12.13 -6.30 3.68
C ASP A 90 12.15 -4.87 4.20
N VAL A 91 12.45 -3.89 3.34
CA VAL A 91 12.37 -2.46 3.70
C VAL A 91 10.95 -2.10 4.11
N VAL A 92 9.96 -2.54 3.33
CA VAL A 92 8.55 -2.29 3.64
C VAL A 92 8.14 -2.99 4.95
N ALA A 93 8.57 -4.24 5.15
CA ALA A 93 8.37 -5.00 6.38
C ALA A 93 8.95 -4.27 7.59
N ALA A 94 10.20 -3.82 7.49
CA ALA A 94 10.91 -3.11 8.55
C ALA A 94 10.22 -1.79 8.90
N LEU A 95 9.78 -1.03 7.90
CA LEU A 95 9.01 0.20 8.10
C LEU A 95 7.69 -0.09 8.82
N LEU A 96 6.93 -1.09 8.37
CA LEU A 96 5.70 -1.54 9.03
C LEU A 96 5.94 -1.90 10.50
N GLY A 97 6.94 -2.74 10.77
CA GLY A 97 7.30 -3.18 12.11
C GLY A 97 7.70 -2.03 13.03
N ALA A 98 8.60 -1.15 12.56
CA ALA A 98 9.07 0.00 13.33
C ALA A 98 7.94 0.99 13.62
N LEU A 99 7.09 1.28 12.63
CA LEU A 99 5.95 2.18 12.80
C LEU A 99 4.90 1.58 13.74
N MET A 100 4.62 0.27 13.63
CA MET A 100 3.73 -0.40 14.58
C MET A 100 4.23 -0.39 16.04
N ALA A 101 5.55 -0.32 16.24
CA ALA A 101 6.14 -0.16 17.57
C ALA A 101 5.94 1.26 18.12
N ASP A 102 5.95 2.26 17.23
CA ASP A 102 5.75 3.66 17.56
C ASP A 102 4.27 4.05 17.51
N ARG A 103 3.58 3.99 18.65
CA ARG A 103 2.15 4.33 18.74
C ARG A 103 1.86 5.84 18.65
N GLY A 104 2.82 6.65 18.19
CA GLY A 104 2.68 8.10 18.09
C GLY A 104 1.68 8.55 17.02
N GLU A 105 0.79 9.46 17.40
CA GLU A 105 -0.15 10.13 16.48
C GLU A 105 0.59 10.85 15.33
N ARG A 106 1.75 11.45 15.64
CA ARG A 106 2.63 12.12 14.67
C ARG A 106 3.10 11.18 13.56
N SER A 107 3.48 9.95 13.90
CA SER A 107 3.98 8.96 12.95
C SER A 107 2.85 8.46 12.05
N GLY A 108 1.63 8.31 12.59
CA GLY A 108 0.43 8.04 11.80
C GLY A 108 0.12 9.15 10.78
N HIS A 109 0.29 10.42 11.17
CA HIS A 109 0.14 11.55 10.23
C HIS A 109 1.22 11.55 9.15
N LEU A 110 2.48 11.35 9.52
CA LEU A 110 3.59 11.31 8.57
C LEU A 110 3.41 10.18 7.55
N ALA A 111 3.09 8.98 8.02
CA ALA A 111 2.84 7.84 7.14
C ALA A 111 1.65 8.09 6.20
N SER A 112 0.57 8.71 6.70
CA SER A 112 -0.58 9.10 5.86
C SER A 112 -0.20 10.12 4.79
N ALA A 113 0.69 11.07 5.10
CA ALA A 113 1.14 12.09 4.15
C ALA A 113 2.08 11.52 3.07
N VAL A 114 3.02 10.65 3.46
CA VAL A 114 3.96 10.03 2.51
C VAL A 114 3.23 9.06 1.57
N LEU A 115 2.29 8.29 2.10
CA LEU A 115 1.49 7.33 1.33
C LEU A 115 0.11 7.91 0.96
N HIS A 116 0.07 9.22 0.73
CA HIS A 116 -1.19 9.88 0.41
C HIS A 116 -1.80 9.31 -0.87
N PRO A 117 -3.14 9.14 -0.96
CA PRO A 117 -3.79 8.56 -2.14
C PRO A 117 -3.49 9.28 -3.45
N LEU A 118 -3.22 10.58 -3.41
CA LEU A 118 -2.82 11.34 -4.61
C LEU A 118 -1.48 10.88 -5.20
N LEU A 119 -0.62 10.26 -4.40
CA LEU A 119 0.65 9.68 -4.84
C LEU A 119 0.50 8.19 -5.17
N ILE A 120 -0.22 7.44 -4.31
CA ILE A 120 -0.35 6.00 -4.47
C ILE A 120 -1.30 5.62 -5.62
N ALA A 121 -2.37 6.38 -5.86
CA ALA A 121 -3.32 6.03 -6.91
C ALA A 121 -2.70 6.07 -8.33
N PRO A 122 -1.94 7.12 -8.74
CA PRO A 122 -1.25 7.10 -10.02
C PRO A 122 -0.24 5.95 -10.16
N VAL A 123 0.57 5.71 -9.13
CA VAL A 123 1.58 4.63 -9.15
C VAL A 123 0.91 3.25 -9.23
N GLY A 124 -0.12 3.01 -8.42
CA GLY A 124 -0.84 1.75 -8.42
C GLY A 124 -1.66 1.53 -9.69
N LEU A 125 -2.18 2.59 -10.32
CA LEU A 125 -2.84 2.49 -11.62
C LEU A 125 -1.84 2.16 -12.73
N ALA A 126 -0.69 2.84 -12.78
CA ALA A 126 0.37 2.53 -13.74
C ALA A 126 0.81 1.07 -13.61
N ALA A 127 1.00 0.61 -12.37
CA ALA A 127 1.25 -0.79 -12.07
C ALA A 127 0.16 -1.73 -12.59
N ALA A 128 -1.11 -1.41 -12.34
CA ALA A 128 -2.24 -2.24 -12.77
C ALA A 128 -2.33 -2.37 -14.29
N VAL A 129 -2.17 -1.26 -15.01
CA VAL A 129 -2.15 -1.28 -16.49
C VAL A 129 -0.94 -2.07 -16.98
N TYR A 130 0.26 -1.84 -16.42
CA TYR A 130 1.48 -2.53 -16.82
C TYR A 130 1.40 -4.05 -16.62
N VAL A 131 0.82 -4.53 -15.53
CA VAL A 131 0.68 -5.97 -15.24
C VAL A 131 -0.08 -6.70 -16.35
N VAL A 132 -1.05 -6.05 -16.97
CA VAL A 132 -1.86 -6.66 -18.02
C VAL A 132 -1.33 -6.34 -19.42
N ALA A 133 -1.07 -5.07 -19.71
CA ALA A 133 -0.64 -4.62 -21.05
C ALA A 133 0.81 -4.98 -21.35
N ARG A 134 1.66 -5.13 -20.33
CA ARG A 134 3.11 -5.34 -20.44
C ARG A 134 3.83 -4.26 -21.25
N ASP A 135 3.23 -3.08 -21.36
CA ASP A 135 3.78 -1.90 -22.01
C ASP A 135 3.83 -0.73 -21.01
N ALA A 136 5.04 -0.20 -20.79
CA ALA A 136 5.26 0.90 -19.86
C ALA A 136 4.70 2.23 -20.38
N TRP A 137 4.72 2.47 -21.69
CA TRP A 137 4.19 3.70 -22.28
C TRP A 137 2.68 3.74 -22.24
N GLU A 138 2.04 2.60 -22.48
CA GLU A 138 0.59 2.47 -22.31
C GLU A 138 0.19 2.72 -20.84
N ALA A 139 0.92 2.13 -19.89
CA ALA A 139 0.71 2.36 -18.46
C ALA A 139 0.86 3.83 -18.07
N ILE A 140 1.93 4.49 -18.52
CA ILE A 140 2.17 5.92 -18.28
C ILE A 140 1.07 6.77 -18.92
N GLY A 141 0.75 6.52 -20.20
CA GLY A 141 -0.25 7.27 -20.95
C GLY A 141 -1.62 7.24 -20.28
N TRP A 142 -2.11 6.05 -19.92
CA TRP A 142 -3.40 5.93 -19.24
C TRP A 142 -3.40 6.47 -17.82
N THR A 143 -2.27 6.41 -17.13
CA THR A 143 -2.12 7.04 -15.81
C THR A 143 -2.22 8.56 -15.91
N LEU A 144 -1.60 9.17 -16.92
CA LEU A 144 -1.71 10.61 -17.18
C LEU A 144 -3.14 11.01 -17.54
N VAL A 145 -3.83 10.22 -18.36
CA VAL A 145 -5.25 10.45 -18.69
C VAL A 145 -6.11 10.37 -17.43
N ALA A 146 -5.95 9.35 -16.60
CA ALA A 146 -6.68 9.21 -15.33
C ALA A 146 -6.38 10.37 -14.38
N ALA A 147 -5.12 10.79 -14.26
CA ALA A 147 -4.71 11.93 -13.44
C ALA A 147 -5.34 13.24 -13.95
N ALA A 148 -5.38 13.45 -15.26
CA ALA A 148 -6.06 14.60 -15.87
C ALA A 148 -7.57 14.58 -15.57
N CYS A 149 -8.21 13.42 -15.69
CA CYS A 149 -9.62 13.25 -15.33
C CYS A 149 -9.88 13.51 -13.84
N LEU A 150 -8.94 13.19 -12.93
CA LEU A 150 -9.05 13.45 -11.49
C LEU A 150 -8.73 14.91 -11.13
N GLY A 151 -8.09 15.65 -12.04
CA GLY A 151 -7.67 17.05 -11.86
C GLY A 151 -8.74 17.97 -11.27
N PRO A 152 -10.01 17.94 -11.71
CA PRO A 152 -11.08 18.74 -11.11
C PRO A 152 -11.32 18.45 -9.63
N ALA A 153 -11.31 17.17 -9.22
CA ALA A 153 -11.47 16.80 -7.80
C ALA A 153 -10.27 17.26 -6.96
N VAL A 154 -9.05 17.15 -7.51
CA VAL A 154 -7.84 17.69 -6.88
C VAL A 154 -7.90 19.20 -6.76
N GLY A 155 -8.33 19.90 -7.81
CA GLY A 155 -8.51 21.35 -7.80
C GLY A 155 -9.52 21.80 -6.75
N LEU A 156 -10.67 21.13 -6.66
CA LEU A 156 -11.66 21.37 -5.60
C LEU A 156 -11.08 21.13 -4.20
N TRP A 157 -10.29 20.06 -4.03
CA TRP A 157 -9.61 19.78 -2.77
C TRP A 157 -8.62 20.90 -2.41
N VAL A 158 -7.71 21.27 -3.31
CA VAL A 158 -6.72 22.33 -3.09
C VAL A 158 -7.41 23.65 -2.75
N VAL A 159 -8.35 24.11 -3.59
CA VAL A 159 -9.06 25.38 -3.37
C VAL A 159 -9.79 25.36 -2.03
N GLY A 160 -10.47 24.28 -1.69
CA GLY A 160 -11.19 24.19 -0.42
C GLY A 160 -10.27 24.09 0.79
N THR A 161 -9.09 23.47 0.68
CA THR A 161 -8.09 23.46 1.76
C THR A 161 -7.46 24.85 1.93
N THR A 162 -7.06 25.52 0.86
CA THR A 162 -6.43 26.85 0.92
C THR A 162 -7.43 27.95 1.28
N GLY A 163 -8.70 27.78 0.91
CA GLY A 163 -9.79 28.72 1.19
C GLY A 163 -10.50 28.49 2.51
N GLY A 164 -10.09 27.49 3.30
CA GLY A 164 -10.68 27.18 4.61
C GLY A 164 -12.09 26.57 4.55
N TRP A 165 -12.50 26.01 3.40
CA TRP A 165 -13.78 25.30 3.26
C TRP A 165 -13.77 23.97 4.01
N TRP A 166 -12.59 23.35 4.13
CA TRP A 166 -12.38 22.11 4.86
C TRP A 166 -11.71 22.37 6.21
N SER A 167 -12.13 21.63 7.22
CA SER A 167 -11.55 21.69 8.57
C SER A 167 -10.12 21.14 8.65
N ASP A 168 -9.76 20.23 7.77
CA ASP A 168 -8.41 19.69 7.60
C ASP A 168 -8.20 19.15 6.18
N ALA A 169 -6.93 18.93 5.81
CA ALA A 169 -6.55 18.40 4.50
C ALA A 169 -7.11 16.99 4.23
N ASP A 170 -7.40 16.20 5.26
CA ASP A 170 -7.99 14.86 5.13
C ASP A 170 -9.53 14.90 4.94
N VAL A 171 -10.13 16.10 5.03
CA VAL A 171 -11.58 16.32 5.04
C VAL A 171 -12.27 15.35 6.01
N SER A 172 -11.79 15.39 7.26
CA SER A 172 -12.13 14.39 8.28
C SER A 172 -13.60 14.43 8.73
N ARG A 173 -14.26 15.59 8.60
CA ARG A 173 -15.67 15.78 8.95
C ARG A 173 -16.58 15.28 7.83
N ARG A 174 -17.55 14.43 8.17
CA ARG A 174 -18.44 13.78 7.19
C ARG A 174 -19.24 14.78 6.34
N ALA A 175 -19.72 15.87 6.95
CA ALA A 175 -20.48 16.91 6.28
C ALA A 175 -19.70 17.63 5.16
N GLU A 176 -18.36 17.67 5.25
CA GLU A 176 -17.49 18.36 4.29
C GLU A 176 -17.15 17.47 3.07
N ARG A 177 -17.39 16.16 3.13
CA ARG A 177 -16.92 15.19 2.12
C ARG A 177 -17.78 15.10 0.87
N GLY A 178 -19.06 15.49 0.97
CA GLY A 178 -20.04 15.33 -0.10
C GLY A 178 -19.58 15.88 -1.45
N PRO A 179 -19.15 17.16 -1.53
CA PRO A 179 -18.65 17.76 -2.76
C PRO A 179 -17.45 17.02 -3.37
N LEU A 180 -16.48 16.59 -2.55
CA LEU A 180 -15.30 15.87 -3.02
C LEU A 180 -15.63 14.47 -3.55
N PHE A 181 -16.53 13.74 -2.89
CA PHE A 181 -16.98 12.44 -3.39
C PHE A 181 -17.79 12.58 -4.68
N ALA A 182 -18.66 13.57 -4.76
CA ALA A 182 -19.40 13.84 -6.00
C ALA A 182 -18.44 14.18 -7.15
N ALA A 183 -17.46 15.05 -6.92
CA ALA A 183 -16.42 15.36 -7.89
C ALA A 183 -15.62 14.11 -8.27
N GLY A 184 -15.23 13.28 -7.31
CA GLY A 184 -14.53 12.01 -7.55
C GLY A 184 -15.33 11.03 -8.41
N VAL A 185 -16.63 10.90 -8.18
CA VAL A 185 -17.53 10.09 -9.03
C VAL A 185 -17.59 10.63 -10.45
N VAL A 186 -17.79 11.94 -10.61
CA VAL A 186 -17.81 12.59 -11.94
C VAL A 186 -16.48 12.38 -12.68
N CYS A 187 -15.35 12.54 -11.98
CA CYS A 187 -14.02 12.31 -12.54
C CYS A 187 -13.81 10.85 -12.96
N ALA A 188 -14.23 9.89 -12.14
CA ALA A 188 -14.11 8.47 -12.44
C ALA A 188 -15.01 8.04 -13.60
N VAL A 189 -16.24 8.57 -13.69
CA VAL A 189 -17.12 8.39 -14.86
C VAL A 189 -16.51 9.03 -16.10
N GLY A 190 -15.93 10.23 -15.98
CA GLY A 190 -15.20 10.88 -17.07
C GLY A 190 -14.06 10.02 -17.58
N PHE A 191 -13.26 9.43 -16.68
CA PHE A 191 -12.21 8.49 -17.05
C PHE A 191 -12.77 7.24 -17.75
N LEU A 192 -13.85 6.65 -17.24
CA LEU A 192 -14.53 5.53 -17.90
C LEU A 192 -15.01 5.89 -19.31
N LEU A 193 -15.58 7.08 -19.51
CA LEU A 193 -16.02 7.54 -20.83
C LEU A 193 -14.86 7.76 -21.81
N VAL A 194 -13.68 8.16 -21.34
CA VAL A 194 -12.49 8.24 -22.20
C VAL A 194 -11.93 6.85 -22.48
N ALA A 195 -11.88 6.00 -21.45
CA ALA A 195 -11.29 4.66 -21.50
C ALA A 195 -12.17 3.62 -22.22
N HIS A 196 -13.48 3.82 -22.40
CA HIS A 196 -14.39 2.76 -22.89
C HIS A 196 -14.05 2.18 -24.28
N ARG A 197 -13.28 2.91 -25.10
CA ARG A 197 -12.81 2.45 -26.42
C ARG A 197 -11.35 1.99 -26.42
N ALA A 198 -10.69 2.04 -25.28
CA ALA A 198 -9.34 1.52 -25.14
C ALA A 198 -9.34 -0.02 -25.22
N PRO A 199 -8.23 -0.63 -25.64
CA PRO A 199 -8.02 -2.05 -25.46
C PRO A 199 -8.15 -2.46 -23.99
N ALA A 200 -8.53 -3.73 -23.76
CA ALA A 200 -8.47 -4.31 -22.42
C ALA A 200 -7.02 -4.22 -21.88
N PRO A 201 -6.81 -3.96 -20.57
CA PRO A 201 -7.81 -3.98 -19.48
C PRO A 201 -8.44 -2.63 -19.15
N VAL A 202 -8.05 -1.54 -19.82
CA VAL A 202 -8.28 -0.17 -19.34
C VAL A 202 -9.77 0.14 -19.08
N PRO A 203 -10.73 -0.26 -19.94
CA PRO A 203 -12.15 -0.07 -19.65
C PRO A 203 -12.62 -0.75 -18.35
N HIS A 204 -12.10 -1.95 -18.05
CA HIS A 204 -12.46 -2.70 -16.84
C HIS A 204 -11.91 -2.01 -15.59
N LEU A 205 -10.65 -1.57 -15.63
CA LEU A 205 -10.04 -0.78 -14.56
C LEU A 205 -10.82 0.53 -14.29
N ALA A 206 -11.23 1.22 -15.35
CA ALA A 206 -12.01 2.44 -15.25
C ALA A 206 -13.42 2.19 -14.67
N LEU A 207 -14.05 1.06 -15.04
CA LEU A 207 -15.35 0.65 -14.50
C LEU A 207 -15.26 0.34 -13.00
N VAL A 208 -14.24 -0.42 -12.59
CA VAL A 208 -13.96 -0.71 -11.18
C VAL A 208 -13.73 0.58 -10.39
N ALA A 209 -12.93 1.50 -10.93
CA ALA A 209 -12.67 2.79 -10.29
C ALA A 209 -13.95 3.61 -10.12
N ALA A 210 -14.80 3.69 -11.15
CA ALA A 210 -16.09 4.37 -11.09
C ALA A 210 -17.05 3.71 -10.08
N GLY A 211 -17.12 2.38 -10.05
CA GLY A 211 -17.91 1.62 -9.08
C GLY A 211 -17.47 1.86 -7.64
N CYS A 212 -16.16 1.80 -7.38
CA CYS A 212 -15.58 2.11 -6.06
C CYS A 212 -15.85 3.56 -5.62
N ALA A 213 -15.72 4.52 -6.53
CA ALA A 213 -16.02 5.92 -6.25
C ALA A 213 -17.50 6.12 -5.91
N ALA A 214 -18.41 5.51 -6.69
CA ALA A 214 -19.85 5.58 -6.47
C ALA A 214 -20.25 4.92 -5.15
N LEU A 215 -19.70 3.75 -4.84
CA LEU A 215 -19.91 3.06 -3.58
C LEU A 215 -19.40 3.89 -2.39
N GLY A 216 -18.20 4.46 -2.49
CA GLY A 216 -17.64 5.34 -1.45
C GLY A 216 -18.50 6.59 -1.20
N ALA A 217 -19.03 7.18 -2.27
CA ALA A 217 -19.97 8.31 -2.18
C ALA A 217 -21.29 7.91 -1.53
N LEU A 218 -21.86 6.76 -1.92
CA LEU A 218 -23.09 6.22 -1.33
C LEU A 218 -22.92 5.93 0.17
N LEU A 219 -21.86 5.22 0.56
CA LEU A 219 -21.57 4.89 1.95
C LEU A 219 -21.40 6.17 2.79
N THR A 220 -20.72 7.18 2.25
CA THR A 220 -20.57 8.48 2.92
C THR A 220 -21.92 9.18 3.10
N ARG A 221 -22.80 9.13 2.08
CA ARG A 221 -24.16 9.67 2.16
C ARG A 221 -25.01 8.95 3.21
N LEU A 222 -24.81 7.65 3.39
CA LEU A 222 -25.44 6.85 4.45
C LEU A 222 -24.82 7.07 5.84
N GLY A 223 -23.85 7.99 5.98
CA GLY A 223 -23.19 8.31 7.24
C GLY A 223 -22.10 7.33 7.64
N LEU A 224 -21.77 6.35 6.79
CA LEU A 224 -20.68 5.41 7.00
C LEU A 224 -19.36 6.06 6.60
N LYS A 225 -18.39 5.99 7.51
CA LYS A 225 -17.05 6.55 7.29
C LYS A 225 -16.13 5.44 6.78
N VAL A 226 -15.72 5.53 5.52
CA VAL A 226 -14.75 4.62 4.90
C VAL A 226 -13.44 5.36 4.65
N SER A 227 -12.31 4.68 4.85
CA SER A 227 -10.98 5.25 4.64
C SER A 227 -10.55 5.09 3.17
N GLY A 228 -10.63 6.16 2.39
CA GLY A 228 -10.07 6.18 1.03
C GLY A 228 -8.55 5.95 0.99
N HIS A 229 -7.85 6.36 2.06
CA HIS A 229 -6.41 6.10 2.24
C HIS A 229 -6.09 4.60 2.24
N VAL A 230 -6.99 3.77 2.77
CA VAL A 230 -6.78 2.33 2.81
C VAL A 230 -7.41 1.65 1.59
N ALA A 231 -8.64 2.04 1.23
CA ALA A 231 -9.40 1.38 0.18
C ALA A 231 -8.71 1.44 -1.18
N ILE A 232 -8.10 2.58 -1.53
CA ILE A 232 -7.46 2.78 -2.85
C ILE A 232 -6.26 1.84 -3.05
N PRO A 233 -5.20 1.87 -2.21
CA PRO A 233 -4.08 0.94 -2.37
C PRO A 233 -4.50 -0.52 -2.20
N ALA A 234 -5.46 -0.81 -1.32
CA ALA A 234 -5.98 -2.16 -1.16
C ALA A 234 -6.64 -2.66 -2.45
N ALA A 235 -7.50 -1.85 -3.07
CA ALA A 235 -8.21 -2.23 -4.30
C ALA A 235 -7.21 -2.45 -5.44
N LEU A 236 -6.25 -1.54 -5.62
CA LEU A 236 -5.22 -1.65 -6.65
C LEU A 236 -4.33 -2.89 -6.42
N GLY A 237 -3.93 -3.14 -5.17
CA GLY A 237 -3.15 -4.33 -4.81
C GLY A 237 -3.89 -5.64 -5.03
N LEU A 238 -5.17 -5.72 -4.65
CA LEU A 238 -6.01 -6.90 -4.86
C LEU A 238 -6.27 -7.17 -6.34
N LEU A 239 -6.48 -6.11 -7.13
CA LEU A 239 -6.70 -6.21 -8.58
C LEU A 239 -5.49 -6.80 -9.32
N VAL A 240 -4.29 -6.59 -8.79
CA VAL A 240 -3.06 -7.19 -9.34
C VAL A 240 -2.50 -8.31 -8.47
N ALA A 241 -3.29 -8.90 -7.57
CA ALA A 241 -2.85 -9.89 -6.58
C ALA A 241 -1.97 -11.04 -7.13
N PRO A 242 -2.18 -11.56 -8.36
CA PRO A 242 -1.31 -12.58 -8.92
C PRO A 242 0.10 -12.10 -9.28
N SER A 243 0.34 -10.77 -9.29
CA SER A 243 1.61 -10.15 -9.59
C SER A 243 2.36 -9.76 -8.33
N ARG A 244 3.70 -9.84 -8.39
CA ARG A 244 4.62 -9.31 -7.38
C ARG A 244 4.40 -7.84 -7.04
N ILE A 245 3.86 -7.06 -7.98
CA ILE A 245 3.54 -5.64 -7.76
C ILE A 245 2.39 -5.45 -6.74
N ALA A 246 1.57 -6.47 -6.48
CA ALA A 246 0.54 -6.41 -5.45
C ALA A 246 1.12 -6.17 -4.05
N VAL A 247 2.30 -6.74 -3.78
CA VAL A 247 2.92 -6.75 -2.45
C VAL A 247 3.16 -5.34 -1.92
N PRO A 248 3.88 -4.44 -2.62
CA PRO A 248 4.07 -3.08 -2.13
C PRO A 248 2.76 -2.30 -1.98
N LEU A 249 1.76 -2.52 -2.85
CA LEU A 249 0.45 -1.85 -2.76
C LEU A 249 -0.36 -2.31 -1.53
N LEU A 250 -0.44 -3.63 -1.30
CA LEU A 250 -1.12 -4.21 -0.14
C LEU A 250 -0.40 -3.86 1.16
N ALA A 251 0.93 -3.83 1.14
CA ALA A 251 1.71 -3.41 2.29
C ALA A 251 1.51 -1.92 2.61
N ALA A 252 1.43 -1.05 1.60
CA ALA A 252 1.04 0.35 1.79
C ALA A 252 -0.37 0.47 2.39
N ALA A 253 -1.34 -0.36 1.94
CA ALA A 253 -2.68 -0.39 2.51
C ALA A 253 -2.70 -0.84 3.98
N LEU A 254 -1.90 -1.83 4.35
CA LEU A 254 -1.72 -2.27 5.74
C LEU A 254 -1.06 -1.19 6.59
N LEU A 255 -0.04 -0.51 6.05
CA LEU A 255 0.62 0.58 6.77
C LEU A 255 -0.35 1.74 7.00
N LEU A 256 -1.13 2.11 5.99
CA LEU A 256 -2.17 3.12 6.11
C LEU A 256 -3.27 2.68 7.06
N SER A 257 -3.63 1.39 7.11
CA SER A 257 -4.60 0.86 8.07
C SER A 257 -4.19 1.16 9.51
N TRP A 258 -2.94 0.87 9.85
CA TRP A 258 -2.36 1.25 11.13
C TRP A 258 -2.30 2.77 11.30
N ALA A 259 -1.77 3.50 10.32
CA ALA A 259 -1.53 4.94 10.39
C ALA A 259 -2.81 5.74 10.64
N ARG A 260 -3.94 5.36 10.01
CA ARG A 260 -5.23 6.03 10.18
C ARG A 260 -5.83 5.81 11.57
N VAL A 261 -5.57 4.66 12.20
CA VAL A 261 -5.98 4.38 13.59
C VAL A 261 -5.07 5.11 14.57
N ALA A 262 -3.75 5.05 14.36
CA ALA A 262 -2.76 5.75 15.19
C ALA A 262 -2.96 7.27 15.18
N ALA A 263 -3.25 7.84 14.01
CA ALA A 263 -3.57 9.26 13.82
C ALA A 263 -4.98 9.66 14.30
N ARG A 264 -5.74 8.73 14.93
CA ARG A 264 -7.13 8.93 15.38
C ARG A 264 -8.08 9.43 14.29
N ARG A 265 -7.75 9.19 13.03
CA ARG A 265 -8.57 9.61 11.88
C ARG A 265 -9.70 8.62 11.60
N HIS A 266 -9.51 7.34 11.92
CA HIS A 266 -10.50 6.27 11.71
C HIS A 266 -10.53 5.26 12.85
N ARG A 267 -11.70 4.63 13.06
CA ARG A 267 -11.85 3.48 13.95
C ARG A 267 -11.48 2.18 13.23
N PRO A 268 -11.04 1.12 13.92
CA PRO A 268 -10.72 -0.17 13.28
C PRO A 268 -11.84 -0.73 12.39
N VAL A 269 -13.11 -0.61 12.79
CA VAL A 269 -14.25 -1.05 11.96
C VAL A 269 -14.38 -0.27 10.63
N GLU A 270 -13.98 1.00 10.61
CA GLU A 270 -13.99 1.85 9.41
C GLU A 270 -12.86 1.46 8.45
N ILE A 271 -11.78 0.87 8.98
CA ILE A 271 -10.68 0.29 8.21
C ILE A 271 -11.10 -1.05 7.61
N VAL A 272 -11.76 -1.91 8.39
CA VAL A 272 -12.33 -3.17 7.87
C VAL A 272 -13.31 -2.89 6.73
N ALA A 273 -14.19 -1.91 6.90
CA ALA A 273 -15.11 -1.48 5.83
C ALA A 273 -14.35 -1.03 4.56
N ALA A 274 -13.21 -0.36 4.69
CA ALA A 274 -12.38 0.04 3.56
C ALA A 274 -11.80 -1.16 2.79
N TRP A 275 -11.34 -2.18 3.51
CA TRP A 275 -10.88 -3.44 2.90
C TRP A 275 -12.01 -4.21 2.21
N LEU A 276 -13.20 -4.23 2.79
CA LEU A 276 -14.37 -4.87 2.17
C LEU A 276 -14.79 -4.16 0.87
N VAL A 277 -14.78 -2.82 0.87
CA VAL A 277 -15.03 -2.03 -0.35
C VAL A 277 -13.96 -2.32 -1.41
N ALA A 278 -12.69 -2.37 -1.02
CA ALA A 278 -11.60 -2.69 -1.91
C ALA A 278 -11.73 -4.10 -2.51
N ALA A 279 -12.06 -5.09 -1.69
CA ALA A 279 -12.28 -6.46 -2.14
C ALA A 279 -13.46 -6.57 -3.09
N ALA A 280 -14.58 -5.92 -2.79
CA ALA A 280 -15.76 -5.89 -3.67
C ALA A 280 -15.45 -5.29 -5.05
N GLY A 281 -14.60 -4.26 -5.11
CA GLY A 281 -14.16 -3.67 -6.37
C GLY A 281 -13.13 -4.51 -7.14
N ALA A 282 -12.41 -5.41 -6.46
CA ALA A 282 -11.40 -6.26 -7.09
C ALA A 282 -11.94 -7.59 -7.62
N ILE A 283 -13.24 -7.88 -7.43
CA ILE A 283 -13.89 -9.04 -8.03
C ILE A 283 -14.09 -8.75 -9.52
N PRO A 284 -13.59 -9.62 -10.44
CA PRO A 284 -13.64 -9.39 -11.88
C PRO A 284 -15.06 -9.30 -12.45
#